data_AF-A0A9X3RXB4-F1
#
_entry.id   AF-A0A9X3RXB4-F1
#
_cell.length_a   1.000
_cell.length_b   1.000
_cell.length_c   1.000
_cell.angle_alpha   90.00
_cell.angle_beta   90.00
_cell.angle_gamma   90.00
#
_symmetry.space_group_name_H-M   'P 1'
#
loop_
_entity.id
_entity.type
_entity.pdbx_description
1 polymer ?
#
loop_
_entity_poly.entity_id
_entity_poly.type
_entity_poly.pdbx_seq_one_letter_code
_entity_poly.pdbx_strand_id
1 'polypeptide(L)'
;MSYLPLDEYQRKWIFTHQSMPVPEEDLEFIKPMSQARAAQFWKENISAQSPDADRLSSSDWPMKESNWSQEVDWMAAWEADERELPEEVATFIDWQDDVTVYFCYEKYNVIETKWSTFKKHWKNFLFYDDGPILIGRRRAQALWFDSKGNVKLGERH
;
A
#
# COMPACT_ATOMS: atom_id res chain seq x y z
N MET A 1 -5.07 21.51 3.92
CA MET A 1 -5.94 20.32 4.05
C MET A 1 -5.07 19.08 4.14
N SER A 2 -5.50 18.06 4.91
CA SER A 2 -4.74 16.81 5.08
C SER A 2 -4.92 15.83 3.91
N TYR A 3 -6.08 15.84 3.27
CA TYR A 3 -6.43 14.93 2.18
C TYR A 3 -6.87 15.73 0.96
N LEU A 4 -6.76 15.09 -0.20
CA LEU A 4 -7.29 15.58 -1.46
C LEU A 4 -8.67 14.94 -1.69
N PRO A 5 -9.64 15.68 -2.27
CA PRO A 5 -10.79 15.05 -2.91
C PRO A 5 -10.29 14.04 -3.95
N LEU A 6 -10.96 12.89 -4.08
CA LEU A 6 -10.56 11.86 -5.04
C LEU A 6 -10.52 12.40 -6.48
N ASP A 7 -11.39 13.37 -6.80
CA ASP A 7 -11.42 14.00 -8.12
C ASP A 7 -10.18 14.81 -8.47
N GLU A 8 -9.46 15.30 -7.46
CA GLU A 8 -8.19 16.02 -7.59
C GLU A 8 -6.98 15.07 -7.54
N TYR A 9 -7.19 13.78 -7.25
CA TYR A 9 -6.14 12.80 -7.22
C TYR A 9 -5.74 12.38 -8.64
N GLN A 10 -4.48 12.67 -9.01
CA GLN A 10 -3.97 12.41 -10.37
C GLN A 10 -4.09 10.94 -10.79
N ARG A 11 -3.97 10.00 -9.84
CA ARG A 11 -4.02 8.56 -10.12
C ARG A 11 -5.42 7.97 -9.87
N LYS A 12 -6.48 8.78 -9.76
CA LYS A 12 -7.86 8.28 -9.49
C LYS A 12 -8.36 7.25 -10.50
N TRP A 13 -7.82 7.28 -11.73
CA TRP A 13 -8.19 6.35 -12.80
C TRP A 13 -8.02 4.88 -12.40
N ILE A 14 -7.10 4.55 -11.48
CA ILE A 14 -6.91 3.17 -11.00
C ILE A 14 -8.12 2.65 -10.21
N PHE A 15 -8.91 3.54 -9.63
CA PHE A 15 -10.14 3.18 -8.89
C PHE A 15 -11.41 3.34 -9.73
N THR A 16 -11.32 4.06 -10.86
CA THR A 16 -12.43 4.27 -11.79
C THR A 16 -12.24 3.53 -13.12
N HIS A 17 -11.32 2.55 -13.16
CA HIS A 17 -11.02 1.78 -14.36
C HIS A 17 -12.21 0.90 -14.74
N GLN A 18 -12.63 0.91 -16.02
CA GLN A 18 -13.87 0.25 -16.44
C GLN A 18 -13.89 -1.26 -16.16
N SER A 19 -12.74 -1.93 -16.25
CA SER A 19 -12.62 -3.37 -15.96
C SER A 19 -12.68 -3.72 -14.47
N MET A 20 -12.35 -2.76 -13.59
CA MET A 20 -12.31 -2.96 -12.13
C MET A 20 -12.84 -1.71 -11.41
N PRO A 21 -14.13 -1.35 -11.56
CA PRO A 21 -14.67 -0.15 -10.96
C PRO A 21 -14.86 -0.34 -9.46
N VAL A 22 -14.38 0.61 -8.67
CA VAL A 22 -14.65 0.65 -7.23
C VAL A 22 -15.99 1.35 -6.99
N PRO A 23 -16.94 0.74 -6.25
CA PRO A 23 -18.22 1.36 -5.90
C PRO A 23 -18.05 2.65 -5.09
N GLU A 24 -19.00 3.58 -5.22
CA GLU A 24 -18.95 4.89 -4.54
C GLU A 24 -18.85 4.76 -3.00
N GLU A 25 -19.54 3.77 -2.42
CA GLU A 25 -19.48 3.41 -0.99
C GLU A 25 -18.08 2.94 -0.53
N ASP A 26 -17.24 2.46 -1.44
CA ASP A 26 -15.87 2.07 -1.10
C ASP A 26 -14.90 3.22 -1.38
N LEU A 27 -15.18 4.04 -2.41
CA LEU A 27 -14.39 5.21 -2.77
C LEU A 27 -14.30 6.23 -1.63
N GLU A 28 -15.34 6.36 -0.79
CA GLU A 28 -15.32 7.26 0.38
C GLU A 28 -14.21 6.91 1.39
N PHE A 29 -13.77 5.65 1.40
CA PHE A 29 -12.69 5.16 2.26
C PHE A 29 -11.31 5.29 1.62
N ILE A 30 -11.22 5.65 0.34
CA ILE A 30 -9.95 5.86 -0.36
C ILE A 30 -9.60 7.34 -0.23
N LYS A 31 -8.65 7.65 0.66
CA LYS A 31 -8.31 9.03 1.04
C LYS A 31 -6.87 9.36 0.68
N PRO A 32 -6.61 9.85 -0.56
CA PRO A 32 -5.29 10.34 -0.94
C PRO A 32 -4.87 11.51 -0.04
N MET A 33 -3.67 11.43 0.52
CA MET A 33 -3.11 12.51 1.32
C MET A 33 -2.69 13.68 0.42
N SER A 34 -2.76 14.91 0.94
CA SER A 34 -2.07 16.03 0.29
C SER A 34 -0.56 15.81 0.30
N GLN A 35 0.17 16.36 -0.68
CA GLN A 35 1.62 16.14 -0.79
C GLN A 35 2.37 16.49 0.50
N ALA A 36 1.97 17.57 1.19
CA ALA A 36 2.58 17.97 2.46
C ALA A 36 2.38 16.93 3.58
N ARG A 37 1.17 16.36 3.68
CA ARG A 37 0.86 15.31 4.66
C ARG A 37 1.57 13.99 4.30
N ALA A 38 1.53 13.58 3.03
CA ALA A 38 2.22 12.40 2.54
C ALA A 38 3.73 12.48 2.84
N ALA A 39 4.34 13.63 2.58
CA ALA A 39 5.77 13.83 2.83
C ALA A 39 6.14 13.72 4.30
N GLN A 40 5.32 14.27 5.19
CA GLN A 40 5.50 14.12 6.63
C GLN A 40 5.32 12.65 7.05
N PHE A 41 4.24 12.01 6.59
CA PHE A 41 3.94 10.62 6.92
C PHE A 41 5.06 9.67 6.47
N TRP A 42 5.54 9.82 5.23
CA TRP A 42 6.65 9.05 4.67
C TRP A 42 7.92 9.24 5.49
N LYS A 43 8.26 10.49 5.84
CA LYS A 43 9.43 10.80 6.66
C LYS A 43 9.41 10.09 8.02
N GLU A 44 8.22 10.00 8.63
CA GLU A 44 8.03 9.42 9.95
C GLU A 44 7.91 7.88 9.93
N ASN A 45 7.42 7.29 8.83
CA ASN A 45 7.05 5.87 8.80
C ASN A 45 7.85 5.01 7.82
N ILE A 46 8.46 5.59 6.79
CA ILE A 46 9.15 4.86 5.71
C ILE A 46 10.63 5.24 5.66
N SER A 47 10.94 6.47 5.27
CA SER A 47 12.32 6.95 5.13
C SER A 47 12.43 8.45 5.34
N ALA A 48 13.42 8.87 6.12
CA ALA A 48 13.68 10.28 6.36
C ALA A 48 14.37 11.00 5.18
N GLN A 49 15.03 10.26 4.28
CA GLN A 49 15.94 10.81 3.26
C GLN A 49 15.53 10.39 1.84
N SER A 50 15.07 9.17 1.67
CA SER A 50 14.74 8.60 0.37
C SER A 50 13.32 8.99 -0.06
N PRO A 51 13.11 9.39 -1.32
CA PRO A 51 11.79 9.80 -1.80
C PRO A 51 10.88 8.65 -2.24
N ASP A 52 11.44 7.48 -2.54
CA ASP A 52 10.75 6.32 -3.12
C ASP A 52 11.49 5.03 -2.74
N ALA A 53 10.89 3.88 -3.09
CA ALA A 53 11.40 2.56 -2.75
C ALA A 53 12.75 2.23 -3.44
N ASP A 54 12.91 2.63 -4.71
CA ASP A 54 14.14 2.39 -5.49
C ASP A 54 15.36 3.10 -4.92
N ARG A 55 15.14 4.18 -4.19
CA ARG A 55 16.20 5.03 -3.61
C ARG A 55 16.36 4.85 -2.11
N LEU A 56 15.75 3.83 -1.51
CA LEU A 56 15.94 3.52 -0.10
C LEU A 56 17.41 3.23 0.21
N SER A 57 17.89 3.83 1.29
CA SER A 57 19.24 3.64 1.80
C SER A 57 19.32 2.44 2.74
N SER A 58 20.52 1.92 2.97
CA SER A 58 20.75 0.86 3.97
C SER A 58 20.36 1.23 5.40
N SER A 59 20.13 2.53 5.68
CA SER A 59 19.66 3.00 6.98
C SER A 59 18.14 2.95 7.15
N ASP A 60 17.39 2.83 6.05
CA ASP A 60 15.94 2.76 6.07
C ASP A 60 15.48 1.37 6.49
N TRP A 61 14.44 1.30 7.33
CA TRP A 61 13.97 0.03 7.87
C TRP A 61 13.54 -0.99 6.80
N PRO A 62 12.98 -0.61 5.62
CA PRO A 62 12.65 -1.61 4.61
C PRO A 62 13.90 -2.28 4.03
N MET A 63 15.08 -1.65 4.11
CA MET A 63 16.33 -2.24 3.61
C MET A 63 16.98 -3.22 4.60
N LYS A 64 16.41 -3.39 5.80
CA LYS A 64 16.89 -4.37 6.78
C LYS A 64 16.25 -5.72 6.47
N GLU A 65 17.02 -6.66 5.91
CA GLU A 65 16.54 -8.01 5.58
C GLU A 65 15.89 -8.72 6.78
N SER A 66 16.38 -8.47 8.00
CA SER A 66 15.82 -9.03 9.24
C SER A 66 14.36 -8.63 9.51
N ASN A 67 13.85 -7.59 8.87
CA ASN A 67 12.46 -7.17 9.00
C ASN A 67 11.51 -8.00 8.12
N TRP A 68 12.03 -8.78 7.16
CA TRP A 68 11.24 -9.55 6.20
C TRP A 68 11.39 -11.05 6.48
N SER A 69 10.27 -11.74 6.49
CA SER A 69 10.18 -13.15 6.86
C SER A 69 9.80 -14.07 5.70
N GLN A 70 9.06 -13.54 4.73
CA GLN A 70 8.49 -14.31 3.63
C GLN A 70 8.40 -13.43 2.38
N GLU A 71 8.38 -14.08 1.22
CA GLU A 71 8.16 -13.46 -0.09
C GLU A 71 7.11 -14.29 -0.84
N VAL A 72 6.12 -13.61 -1.42
CA VAL A 72 4.95 -14.24 -2.05
C VAL A 72 4.74 -13.61 -3.42
N ASP A 73 4.42 -14.43 -4.43
CA ASP A 73 4.08 -13.96 -5.78
C ASP A 73 2.66 -13.38 -5.78
N TRP A 74 2.54 -12.06 -5.79
CA TRP A 74 1.24 -11.39 -5.88
C TRP A 74 0.79 -11.22 -7.33
N MET A 75 1.71 -11.20 -8.29
CA MET A 75 1.40 -10.94 -9.70
C MET A 75 0.62 -12.09 -10.31
N ALA A 76 0.97 -13.33 -9.97
CA ALA A 76 0.18 -14.50 -10.37
C ALA A 76 -1.28 -14.42 -9.87
N ALA A 77 -1.48 -14.00 -8.61
CA ALA A 77 -2.83 -13.80 -8.06
C ALA A 77 -3.55 -12.58 -8.67
N TRP A 78 -2.79 -11.56 -9.10
CA TRP A 78 -3.34 -10.37 -9.74
C TRP A 78 -3.88 -10.70 -11.14
N GLU A 79 -3.16 -11.52 -11.90
CA GLU A 79 -3.56 -11.99 -13.23
C GLU A 79 -4.68 -13.04 -13.21
N ALA A 80 -4.86 -13.74 -12.08
CA ALA A 80 -5.94 -14.72 -11.91
C ALA A 80 -7.33 -14.06 -11.86
N ASP A 81 -8.37 -14.83 -12.15
CA ASP A 81 -9.78 -14.38 -12.01
C ASP A 81 -10.22 -14.23 -10.54
N GLU A 82 -9.44 -14.80 -9.61
CA GLU A 82 -9.68 -14.72 -8.18
C GLU A 82 -9.55 -13.27 -7.69
N ARG A 83 -10.48 -12.87 -6.82
CA ARG A 83 -10.52 -11.50 -6.28
C ARG A 83 -9.72 -11.33 -5.01
N GLU A 84 -9.41 -12.44 -4.34
CA GLU A 84 -8.81 -12.45 -3.03
C GLU A 84 -7.31 -12.16 -3.12
N LEU A 85 -6.75 -11.65 -2.02
CA LEU A 85 -5.29 -11.54 -1.89
C LEU A 85 -4.68 -12.96 -1.82
N PRO A 86 -3.39 -13.11 -2.13
CA PRO A 86 -2.67 -14.36 -1.85
C PRO A 86 -2.93 -14.84 -0.41
N GLU A 87 -3.18 -16.14 -0.24
CA GLU A 87 -3.55 -16.75 1.04
C GLU A 87 -2.49 -16.49 2.12
N GLU A 88 -1.21 -16.47 1.72
CA GLU A 88 -0.08 -16.20 2.59
C GLU A 88 -0.12 -14.77 3.15
N VAL A 89 -0.50 -13.79 2.33
CA VAL A 89 -0.67 -12.39 2.75
C VAL A 89 -1.85 -12.28 3.73
N ALA A 90 -2.96 -12.94 3.42
CA ALA A 90 -4.15 -12.95 4.27
C ALA A 90 -3.90 -13.65 5.63
N THR A 91 -3.09 -14.71 5.63
CA THR A 91 -2.69 -15.46 6.83
C THR A 91 -1.70 -14.69 7.68
N PHE A 92 -0.76 -13.98 7.04
CA PHE A 92 0.22 -13.18 7.76
C PHE A 92 -0.45 -12.01 8.48
N ILE A 93 -1.35 -11.27 7.82
CA ILE A 93 -1.94 -10.05 8.36
C ILE A 93 -3.11 -10.33 9.32
N ASP A 94 -2.89 -10.13 10.63
CA ASP A 94 -3.92 -10.26 11.68
C ASP A 94 -4.60 -8.91 11.99
N TRP A 95 -5.00 -8.19 10.93
CA TRP A 95 -5.68 -6.90 11.08
C TRP A 95 -7.19 -7.09 10.99
N GLN A 96 -7.90 -6.44 11.91
CA GLN A 96 -9.34 -6.28 11.83
C GLN A 96 -9.71 -5.38 10.64
N ASP A 97 -10.90 -5.59 10.08
CA ASP A 97 -11.38 -4.91 8.88
C ASP A 97 -11.37 -3.37 9.00
N ASP A 98 -11.60 -2.85 10.21
CA ASP A 98 -11.67 -1.42 10.51
C ASP A 98 -10.30 -0.76 10.72
N VAL A 99 -9.22 -1.53 10.72
CA VAL A 99 -7.85 -1.01 10.86
C VAL A 99 -7.58 -0.02 9.73
N THR A 100 -7.15 1.18 10.11
CA THR A 100 -6.65 2.16 9.15
C THR A 100 -5.30 1.69 8.61
N VAL A 101 -5.18 1.61 7.30
CA VAL A 101 -3.95 1.24 6.60
C VAL A 101 -3.49 2.37 5.70
N TYR A 102 -2.20 2.36 5.39
CA TYR A 102 -1.54 3.35 4.56
C TYR A 102 -0.81 2.65 3.43
N PHE A 103 -1.19 2.96 2.20
CA PHE A 103 -0.51 2.48 1.00
C PHE A 103 0.42 3.58 0.50
N CYS A 104 1.72 3.37 0.68
CA CYS A 104 2.77 4.35 0.46
C CYS A 104 3.47 4.05 -0.86
N TYR A 105 3.04 4.71 -1.95
CA TYR A 105 3.73 4.60 -3.24
C TYR A 105 5.08 5.31 -3.21
N GLU A 106 5.09 6.54 -2.73
CA GLU A 106 6.28 7.39 -2.66
C GLU A 106 6.03 8.54 -1.67
N LYS A 107 7.07 9.34 -1.41
CA LYS A 107 7.04 10.46 -0.45
C LYS A 107 5.87 11.41 -0.62
N TYR A 108 5.41 11.68 -1.83
CA TYR A 108 4.31 12.63 -2.09
C TYR A 108 2.98 11.95 -2.43
N ASN A 109 2.92 10.62 -2.37
CA ASN A 109 1.75 9.84 -2.74
C ASN A 109 1.51 8.71 -1.72
N VAL A 110 0.65 9.00 -0.75
CA VAL A 110 0.20 8.04 0.26
C VAL A 110 -1.33 8.05 0.27
N ILE A 111 -1.93 6.87 0.22
CA ILE A 111 -3.37 6.70 0.37
C ILE A 111 -3.65 6.13 1.77
N GLU A 112 -4.54 6.79 2.51
CA GLU A 112 -5.13 6.23 3.73
C GLU A 112 -6.43 5.51 3.37
N THR A 113 -6.62 4.31 3.90
CA THR A 113 -7.88 3.58 3.75
C THR A 113 -8.13 2.61 4.90
N LYS A 114 -9.16 1.77 4.79
CA LYS A 114 -9.44 0.66 5.70
C LYS A 114 -8.88 -0.64 5.17
N TRP A 115 -8.48 -1.54 6.07
CA TRP A 115 -7.97 -2.85 5.69
C TRP A 115 -8.99 -3.61 4.83
N SER A 116 -10.27 -3.58 5.20
CA SER A 116 -11.34 -4.18 4.39
C SER A 116 -11.41 -3.61 2.97
N THR A 117 -11.34 -2.28 2.82
CA THR A 117 -11.35 -1.61 1.51
C THR A 117 -10.13 -2.00 0.68
N PHE A 118 -8.93 -2.04 1.29
CA PHE A 118 -7.74 -2.52 0.60
C PHE A 118 -7.89 -3.98 0.17
N LYS A 119 -8.29 -4.90 1.06
CA LYS A 119 -8.48 -6.32 0.72
C LYS A 119 -9.43 -6.53 -0.45
N LYS A 120 -10.55 -5.79 -0.46
CA LYS A 120 -11.58 -5.90 -1.51
C LYS A 120 -11.10 -5.41 -2.87
N HIS A 121 -10.22 -4.40 -2.89
CA HIS A 121 -9.80 -3.67 -4.10
C HIS A 121 -8.28 -3.66 -4.31
N TRP A 122 -7.57 -4.64 -3.76
CA TRP A 122 -6.10 -4.66 -3.71
C TRP A 122 -5.47 -4.59 -5.11
N LYS A 123 -6.11 -5.23 -6.10
CA LYS A 123 -5.70 -5.17 -7.50
C LYS A 123 -5.66 -3.73 -8.04
N ASN A 124 -6.61 -2.88 -7.65
CA ASN A 124 -6.63 -1.48 -8.03
C ASN A 124 -5.43 -0.70 -7.47
N PHE A 125 -5.02 -1.01 -6.23
CA PHE A 125 -3.86 -0.37 -5.62
C PHE A 125 -2.56 -0.77 -6.32
N LEU A 126 -2.47 -1.98 -6.86
CA LEU A 126 -1.28 -2.49 -7.55
C LEU A 126 -1.23 -2.23 -9.06
N PHE A 127 -2.12 -1.40 -9.61
CA PHE A 127 -1.90 -0.84 -10.96
C PHE A 127 -0.60 -0.04 -11.08
N TYR A 128 -0.08 0.45 -9.95
CA TYR A 128 1.28 0.99 -9.82
C TYR A 128 2.05 0.13 -8.82
N ASP A 129 3.05 -0.59 -9.29
CA ASP A 129 3.87 -1.54 -8.53
C ASP A 129 5.32 -1.05 -8.36
N ASP A 130 5.52 0.27 -8.43
CA ASP A 130 6.80 0.97 -8.22
C ASP A 130 7.28 0.93 -6.75
N GLY A 131 7.27 -0.25 -6.12
CA GLY A 131 7.74 -0.47 -4.77
C GLY A 131 6.80 -0.04 -3.63
N PRO A 132 5.46 -0.02 -3.75
CA PRO A 132 4.62 0.51 -2.67
C PRO A 132 4.73 -0.33 -1.39
N ILE A 133 4.68 0.37 -0.25
CA ILE A 133 4.73 -0.24 1.08
C ILE A 133 3.38 -0.05 1.78
N LEU A 134 2.74 -1.14 2.20
CA LEU A 134 1.52 -1.12 3.01
C LEU A 134 1.86 -1.26 4.49
N ILE A 135 1.36 -0.34 5.32
CA ILE A 135 1.48 -0.42 6.77
C ILE A 135 0.14 -0.17 7.48
N GLY A 136 -0.08 -0.88 8.59
CA GLY A 136 -1.24 -0.68 9.45
C GLY A 136 -0.98 0.37 10.54
N ARG A 137 -1.99 1.19 10.85
CA ARG A 137 -1.92 2.15 11.96
C ARG A 137 -1.67 1.41 13.27
N ARG A 138 -0.54 1.73 13.92
CA ARG A 138 -0.08 1.07 15.17
C ARG A 138 0.10 -0.44 15.03
N ARG A 139 0.44 -0.92 13.83
CA ARG A 139 0.82 -2.31 13.57
C ARG A 139 2.31 -2.38 13.23
N ALA A 140 2.95 -3.47 13.67
CA ALA A 140 4.33 -3.78 13.32
C ALA A 140 4.41 -4.38 11.91
N GLN A 141 3.42 -5.18 11.54
CA GLN A 141 3.35 -5.84 10.24
C GLN A 141 3.36 -4.83 9.09
N ALA A 142 4.03 -5.20 8.02
CA ALA A 142 4.16 -4.43 6.78
C ALA A 142 4.24 -5.38 5.58
N LEU A 143 3.78 -4.88 4.44
CA LEU A 143 3.95 -5.52 3.13
C LEU A 143 4.75 -4.58 2.23
N TRP A 144 5.69 -5.11 1.46
CA TRP A 144 6.42 -4.36 0.44
C TRP A 144 6.29 -5.06 -0.90
N PHE A 145 5.52 -4.47 -1.81
CA PHE A 145 5.30 -4.98 -3.16
C PHE A 145 6.41 -4.46 -4.05
N ASP A 146 7.13 -5.34 -4.73
CA ASP A 146 8.16 -4.97 -5.71
C ASP A 146 7.65 -5.08 -7.14
N SER A 147 8.40 -4.45 -8.05
CA SER A 147 8.13 -4.42 -9.50
C SER A 147 8.42 -5.74 -10.22
N LYS A 148 8.84 -6.79 -9.50
CA LYS A 148 9.05 -8.13 -10.06
C LYS A 148 7.85 -9.04 -9.82
N GLY A 149 6.79 -8.52 -9.21
CA GLY A 149 5.58 -9.29 -8.91
C GLY A 149 5.60 -10.00 -7.56
N ASN A 150 6.57 -9.67 -6.69
CA ASN A 150 6.66 -10.26 -5.36
C ASN A 150 6.26 -9.26 -4.27
N VAL A 151 5.74 -9.78 -3.17
CA VAL A 151 5.45 -9.02 -1.96
C VAL A 151 6.24 -9.62 -0.81
N LYS A 152 6.99 -8.78 -0.11
CA LYS A 152 7.69 -9.15 1.12
C LYS A 152 6.80 -8.93 2.32
N LEU A 153 6.73 -9.92 3.19
CA LEU A 153 5.90 -9.92 4.40
C LEU A 153 6.82 -9.80 5.60
N GLY A 154 6.59 -8.80 6.45
CA GLY A 154 7.55 -8.46 7.50
C GLY A 154 6.97 -7.66 8.65
N GLU A 155 7.81 -7.42 9.65
CA GLU A 155 7.53 -6.55 10.79
C GLU A 155 8.58 -5.45 10.88
N ARG A 156 8.14 -4.20 11.04
CA ARG A 156 9.03 -3.06 11.25
C ARG A 156 9.39 -2.95 12.73
N HIS A 157 10.69 -2.93 13.01
CA HIS A 157 11.29 -2.76 14.34
C HIS A 157 12.14 -1.48 14.43
#